data_AF-A0A7X7XRD7-F1
#
_entry.id   AF-A0A7X7XRD7-F1
#
_cell.length_a   1.000
_cell.length_b   1.000
_cell.length_c   1.000
_cell.angle_alpha   90.00
_cell.angle_beta   90.00
_cell.angle_gamma   90.00
#
_symmetry.space_group_name_H-M   'P 1'
#
loop_
_entity.id
_entity.type
_entity.pdbx_description
1 polymer ?
#
loop_
_entity_poly.entity_id
_entity_poly.type
_entity_poly.pdbx_seq_one_letter_code
_entity_poly.pdbx_strand_id
1 'polypeptide(L)' 'MIRLNYDNVLTTIDFEKYRSKLEKINEGINQKKGAGNDYLGWADWPLHYDKKEFNLIKETALMIRETFDTLVVTGIGGS' A
#
# COMPACT_ATOMS: atom_id res chain seq x y z
N MET A 1 14.60 -9.30 -0.74
CA MET A 1 13.85 -9.13 -2.02
C MET A 1 12.72 -10.13 -2.03
N ILE A 2 11.48 -9.68 -2.12
CA ILE A 2 10.31 -10.56 -2.21
C ILE A 2 10.35 -11.27 -3.57
N ARG A 3 10.02 -12.57 -3.62
CA ARG A 3 10.00 -13.37 -4.85
C ARG A 3 8.65 -14.05 -4.98
N LEU A 4 8.14 -14.09 -6.21
CA LEU A 4 6.94 -14.84 -6.55
C LEU A 4 7.36 -16.17 -7.19
N ASN A 5 6.90 -17.27 -6.63
CA ASN A 5 7.15 -18.63 -7.11
C ASN A 5 5.90 -19.11 -7.87
N TYR A 6 6.09 -19.59 -9.09
CA TYR A 6 5.03 -20.10 -9.96
C TYR A 6 5.12 -21.61 -10.23
N ASP A 7 5.97 -22.35 -9.50
CA ASP A 7 6.26 -23.77 -9.77
C ASP A 7 5.03 -24.68 -9.64
N ASN A 8 4.03 -24.24 -8.86
CA ASN A 8 2.81 -25.00 -8.58
C ASN A 8 1.56 -24.43 -9.28
N VAL A 9 1.72 -23.60 -10.31
CA VAL A 9 0.58 -23.15 -11.11
C VAL A 9 0.04 -24.32 -11.96
N LEU A 10 -1.29 -24.46 -12.01
CA LEU A 10 -1.94 -25.53 -12.79
C LEU A 10 -1.73 -25.37 -14.31
N THR A 11 -1.50 -24.14 -14.76
CA THR A 11 -1.31 -23.80 -16.17
C THR A 11 -0.16 -22.84 -16.35
N THR A 12 0.60 -23.02 -17.42
CA THR A 12 1.65 -22.08 -17.80
C THR A 12 1.05 -20.71 -18.08
N ILE A 13 1.63 -19.68 -17.48
CA ILE A 13 1.22 -18.30 -17.67
C ILE A 13 2.07 -17.69 -18.78
N ASP A 14 1.43 -17.28 -19.88
CA ASP A 14 2.07 -16.48 -20.92
C ASP A 14 1.98 -14.99 -20.56
N PHE A 15 3.04 -14.46 -19.97
CA PHE A 15 3.10 -13.07 -19.54
C PHE A 15 3.14 -12.08 -20.72
N GLU A 16 3.69 -12.47 -21.87
CA GLU A 16 3.82 -11.58 -23.03
C GLU A 16 2.45 -11.16 -23.57
N LYS A 17 1.48 -12.07 -23.54
CA LYS A 17 0.08 -11.78 -23.88
C LYS A 17 -0.52 -10.61 -23.09
N TYR A 18 -0.05 -10.35 -21.87
CA TYR A 18 -0.59 -9.30 -21.00
C TYR A 18 0.22 -8.00 -21.03
N ARG A 19 1.43 -8.00 -21.61
CA ARG A 19 2.39 -6.88 -21.54
C ARG A 19 1.77 -5.53 -21.90
N SER A 20 1.18 -5.42 -23.09
CA SER A 20 0.59 -4.16 -23.57
C SER A 20 -0.56 -3.65 -22.68
N LYS A 21 -1.37 -4.57 -22.12
CA LYS A 21 -2.45 -4.20 -21.20
C LYS A 21 -1.90 -3.72 -19.86
N LEU A 22 -0.87 -4.38 -19.33
CA LEU A 22 -0.21 -4.02 -18.09
C LEU A 22 0.46 -2.64 -18.18
N GLU A 23 1.13 -2.34 -19.29
CA GLU A 23 1.75 -1.03 -19.53
C GLU A 23 0.71 0.10 -19.45
N LYS A 24 -0.44 -0.05 -20.11
CA LYS A 24 -1.52 0.94 -20.07
C LYS A 24 -2.11 1.11 -18.67
N ILE A 25 -2.31 0.02 -17.94
CA ILE A 25 -2.83 0.06 -16.56
C ILE A 25 -1.83 0.75 -15.65
N ASN A 26 -0.55 0.40 -15.76
CA ASN A 26 0.53 1.00 -14.98
C ASN A 26 0.65 2.50 -15.27
N GLU A 27 0.58 2.92 -16.53
CA GLU A 27 0.53 4.34 -16.91
C GLU A 27 -0.69 5.03 -16.29
N GLY A 28 -1.87 4.39 -16.34
CA GLY A 28 -3.09 4.91 -15.74
C GLY A 28 -2.96 5.18 -14.23
N ILE A 29 -2.38 4.24 -13.48
CA ILE A 29 -2.14 4.41 -12.04
C ILE A 29 -1.15 5.56 -11.79
N ASN A 30 -0.01 5.56 -12.47
CA ASN A 30 1.04 6.56 -12.27
C ASN A 30 0.60 7.98 -12.67
N GLN A 31 -0.25 8.09 -13.69
CA GLN A 31 -0.79 9.37 -14.14
C GLN A 31 -2.12 9.74 -13.46
N LYS A 32 -2.59 8.92 -12.50
CA LYS A 32 -3.87 9.09 -11.80
C LYS A 32 -5.03 9.28 -12.79
N LYS A 33 -5.15 8.38 -13.75
CA LYS A 33 -6.22 8.33 -14.77
C LYS A 33 -7.08 7.08 -14.60
N GLY A 34 -8.32 7.15 -15.05
CA GLY A 34 -9.27 6.04 -15.01
C GLY A 34 -10.23 6.13 -13.83
N ALA A 35 -11.14 5.15 -13.73
CA ALA A 35 -12.16 5.13 -12.70
C ALA A 35 -11.53 4.93 -11.31
N GLY A 36 -11.94 5.75 -10.33
CA GLY A 36 -11.45 5.67 -8.95
C GLY A 36 -10.06 6.27 -8.71
N ASN A 37 -9.54 7.05 -9.67
CA ASN A 37 -8.23 7.71 -9.57
C ASN A 37 -8.11 8.69 -8.38
N ASP A 38 -9.23 9.17 -7.84
CA ASP A 38 -9.28 9.97 -6.61
C ASP A 38 -8.67 9.24 -5.39
N TYR A 39 -8.59 7.91 -5.42
CA TYR A 39 -8.17 7.06 -4.30
C TYR A 39 -6.80 6.39 -4.50
N LEU A 40 -5.93 6.94 -5.36
CA LEU A 40 -4.60 6.40 -5.63
C LEU A 40 -3.49 6.95 -4.73
N GLY A 41 -3.83 7.62 -3.62
CA GLY A 41 -2.85 8.18 -2.68
C GLY A 41 -1.88 7.16 -2.09
N TRP A 42 -2.24 5.88 -2.06
CA TRP A 42 -1.38 4.79 -1.57
C TRP A 42 -0.19 4.47 -2.50
N ALA A 43 -0.28 4.82 -3.79
CA ALA A 43 0.70 4.39 -4.79
C ALA A 43 2.08 5.04 -4.60
N ASP A 44 2.09 6.31 -4.17
CA ASP A 44 3.29 7.10 -3.91
C ASP A 44 3.48 7.44 -2.42
N TRP A 45 2.55 7.04 -1.55
CA TRP A 45 2.60 7.28 -0.11
C TRP A 45 3.93 6.89 0.56
N PRO A 46 4.55 5.71 0.28
CA PRO A 46 5.83 5.37 0.90
C PRO A 46 6.96 6.36 0.61
N LEU A 47 6.86 7.14 -0.46
CA LEU A 47 7.82 8.18 -0.84
C LEU A 47 7.45 9.57 -0.30
N HIS A 48 6.15 9.82 -0.10
CA HIS A 48 5.60 11.16 0.15
C HIS A 48 4.78 11.31 1.43
N TYR A 49 4.76 10.31 2.31
CA TYR A 49 4.08 10.40 3.60
C TYR A 49 4.51 11.64 4.41
N ASP A 50 3.59 12.16 5.22
CA ASP A 50 3.88 13.33 6.07
C ASP A 50 4.86 12.94 7.19
N LYS A 51 6.10 13.44 7.08
CA LYS A 51 7.17 13.17 8.04
C LYS A 51 6.93 13.82 9.40
N LYS A 52 6.22 14.94 9.47
CA LYS A 52 5.88 15.60 10.74
C LYS A 52 4.83 14.77 11.48
N GLU A 53 3.79 14.35 10.78
CA GLU A 53 2.76 13.46 11.34
C GLU A 53 3.38 12.13 11.80
N PHE A 54 4.26 11.53 11.00
CA PHE A 54 4.94 10.29 11.38
C PHE A 54 5.79 10.42 12.64
N ASN A 55 6.46 11.56 12.84
CA ASN A 55 7.19 11.83 14.08
C ASN A 55 6.23 12.00 15.27
N LEU A 56 5.12 12.72 15.09
CA LEU A 56 4.10 12.89 16.12
C LEU A 56 3.48 11.54 16.54
N ILE A 57 3.25 10.63 15.59
CA ILE A 57 2.78 9.26 15.87
C ILE A 57 3.78 8.54 16.80
N LYS A 58 5.09 8.65 16.53
CA LYS A 58 6.12 8.01 17.37
C LYS A 58 6.18 8.58 18.77
N GLU A 59 6.13 9.91 18.90
CA GLU A 59 6.15 10.61 20.19
C GLU A 59 4.92 10.23 21.02
N THR A 60 3.74 10.25 20.39
CA THR A 60 2.48 9.87 21.04
C THR A 60 2.50 8.40 21.46
N ALA A 61 3.01 7.51 20.62
CA ALA A 61 3.14 6.09 20.95
C ALA A 61 4.11 5.84 22.13
N LEU A 62 5.16 6.65 22.29
CA LEU A 62 6.04 6.59 23.46
C LEU A 62 5.27 6.99 24.72
N MET A 63 4.62 8.15 24.71
CA MET A 63 3.83 8.63 25.84
C MET A 63 2.75 7.62 26.26
N ILE A 64 2.03 7.02 25.30
CA ILE A 64 0.99 6.04 25.59
C ILE A 64 1.57 4.82 26.32
N ARG A 65 2.71 4.28 25.85
CA ARG A 65 3.36 3.12 26.47
C ARG A 65 3.87 3.40 27.88
N GLU A 66 4.26 4.64 28.18
CA GLU A 66 4.76 5.03 29.50
C GLU A 66 3.63 5.34 30.49
N THR A 67 2.46 5.73 29.99
CA THR A 67 1.36 6.25 30.81
C THR A 67 0.25 5.21 31.06
N PHE A 68 0.07 4.26 30.14
CA PHE A 68 -1.05 3.33 30.18
C PHE A 68 -0.59 1.89 30.05
N ASP A 69 -1.20 0.99 30.84
CA ASP A 69 -0.93 -0.45 30.77
C ASP A 69 -1.54 -1.10 29.52
N THR A 70 -2.56 -0.49 28.93
CA THR A 70 -3.30 -1.08 27.79
C THR A 70 -3.82 0.00 26.85
N LEU A 71 -3.61 -0.20 25.55
CA LEU A 71 -4.23 0.57 24.48
C LEU A 71 -5.33 -0.28 23.83
N VAL A 72 -6.57 0.22 23.85
CA VAL A 72 -7.70 -0.41 23.15
C VAL A 72 -7.91 0.33 21.83
N VAL A 73 -7.72 -0.39 20.71
CA VAL A 73 -8.02 0.13 19.37
C VAL A 73 -9.42 -0.34 18.98
N THR A 74 -10.33 0.60 18.76
CA THR A 74 -11.71 0.32 18.31
C THR A 74 -11.83 0.61 16.81
N GLY A 75 -11.76 -0.42 15.98
CA GLY A 75 -11.81 -0.31 14.52
C GLY A 75 -12.53 -1.49 13.86
N ILE A 76 -12.97 -1.29 12.62
CA ILE A 76 -13.56 -2.34 11.78
C ILE A 76 -13.16 -2.10 10.32
N GLY A 77 -13.02 -3.17 9.53
CA GLY A 77 -12.73 -3.08 8.11
C GLY A 77 -11.31 -2.58 7.83
N GLY A 78 -11.20 -1.40 7.21
CA GLY A 78 -9.93 -0.81 6.77
C GLY A 78 -9.25 0.14 7.78
N SER A 79 -9.76 0.19 9.03
CA SER A 79 -9.19 0.99 10.14
C SER A 79 -8.25 0.18 11.01
#